data_AF-A0A970UGA4-F1
#
_entry.id   AF-A0A970UGA4-F1
#
_cell.length_a   1.000
_cell.length_b   1.000
_cell.length_c   1.000
_cell.angle_alpha   90.00
_cell.angle_beta   90.00
_cell.angle_gamma   90.00
#
_symmetry.space_group_name_H-M   'P 1'
#
loop_
_entity.id
_entity.type
_entity.pdbx_description
1 polymer ?
#
loop_
_entity_poly.entity_id
_entity_poly.type
_entity_poly.pdbx_seq_one_letter_code
_entity_poly.pdbx_strand_id
1 'polypeptide(L)'
;STVVPNDFVSFFAEHLLVRTVFFNGAKAEQAWKKYVVPMSPALPDGFRCIRLPSTSPAHAGMSLHRKAEAWKVVRHEAVDSEKED
;
A
#
# COMPACT_ATOMS: atom_id res chain seq x y z
N SER A 1 16.24 7.81 -16.37
CA SER A 1 16.12 6.73 -15.35
C SER A 1 15.03 5.79 -15.79
N THR A 2 15.33 4.50 -16.00
CA THR A 2 14.34 3.46 -16.28
C THR A 2 13.76 2.98 -14.96
N VAL A 3 12.43 2.93 -14.84
CA VAL A 3 11.75 2.38 -13.66
C VAL A 3 11.45 0.92 -13.94
N VAL A 4 11.90 0.03 -13.05
CA VAL A 4 11.57 -1.40 -13.07
C VAL A 4 10.70 -1.68 -11.83
N PRO A 5 9.42 -2.06 -11.99
CA PRO A 5 8.60 -2.46 -10.86
C PRO A 5 9.01 -3.85 -10.34
N ASN A 6 8.72 -4.12 -9.07
CA ASN A 6 8.85 -5.46 -8.51
C ASN A 6 7.83 -6.41 -9.15
N ASP A 7 8.08 -7.73 -9.06
CA ASP A 7 7.15 -8.76 -9.52
C ASP A 7 5.96 -8.90 -8.56
N PHE A 8 5.01 -7.99 -8.68
CA PHE A 8 3.77 -8.03 -7.93
C PHE A 8 2.82 -9.13 -8.43
N VAL A 9 2.95 -9.57 -9.68
CA VAL A 9 2.05 -10.59 -10.24
C VAL A 9 2.24 -11.91 -9.51
N SER A 10 3.48 -12.41 -9.42
CA SER A 10 3.78 -13.64 -8.69
C SER A 10 3.50 -13.47 -7.19
N PHE A 11 3.86 -12.32 -6.62
CA PHE A 11 3.63 -12.04 -5.20
C PHE A 11 2.15 -12.17 -4.80
N PHE A 12 1.22 -11.57 -5.54
CA PHE A 12 -0.21 -11.66 -5.19
C PHE A 12 -0.82 -13.03 -5.50
N ALA A 13 -0.28 -13.76 -6.49
CA ALA A 13 -0.69 -15.13 -6.75
C ALA A 13 -0.31 -16.08 -5.59
N GLU A 14 0.84 -15.86 -4.95
CA GLU A 14 1.33 -16.66 -3.82
C GLU A 14 0.73 -16.22 -2.47
N HIS A 15 0.28 -14.97 -2.36
CA HIS A 15 -0.19 -14.38 -1.10
C HIS A 15 -1.64 -13.88 -1.18
N LEU A 16 -2.57 -14.81 -1.38
CA LEU A 16 -4.01 -14.54 -1.55
C LEU A 16 -4.69 -13.87 -0.33
N LEU A 17 -4.08 -13.94 0.85
CA LEU A 17 -4.57 -13.28 2.06
C LEU A 17 -4.22 -11.78 2.12
N VAL A 18 -3.37 -11.27 1.23
CA VAL A 18 -3.07 -9.84 1.20
C VAL A 18 -4.26 -9.09 0.61
N ARG A 19 -4.93 -8.29 1.45
CA ARG A 19 -6.12 -7.52 1.07
C ARG A 19 -5.88 -6.03 0.91
N THR A 20 -4.74 -5.51 1.34
CA THR A 20 -4.51 -4.06 1.35
C THR A 20 -3.06 -3.71 1.08
N VAL A 21 -2.84 -2.72 0.21
CA VAL A 21 -1.55 -2.07 0.00
C VAL A 21 -1.60 -0.65 0.55
N PHE A 22 -0.67 -0.36 1.46
CA PHE A 22 -0.45 0.98 1.98
C PHE A 22 0.76 1.64 1.28
N PHE A 23 0.53 2.72 0.53
CA PHE A 23 1.60 3.43 -0.16
C PHE A 23 2.32 4.42 0.78
N ASN A 24 3.64 4.30 0.86
CA ASN A 24 4.49 5.24 1.57
C ASN A 24 4.71 6.54 0.74
N GLY A 25 3.70 7.40 0.71
CA GLY A 25 3.71 8.66 -0.03
C GLY A 25 3.18 8.59 -1.47
N ALA A 26 2.98 9.76 -2.07
CA ALA A 26 2.37 9.90 -3.40
C ALA A 26 3.18 9.26 -4.52
N LYS A 27 4.52 9.26 -4.42
CA LYS A 27 5.37 8.67 -5.45
C LYS A 27 5.17 7.17 -5.58
N ALA A 28 4.99 6.46 -4.46
CA ALA A 28 4.73 5.03 -4.44
C ALA A 28 3.38 4.70 -5.09
N GLU A 29 2.31 5.44 -4.75
CA GLU A 29 1.00 5.30 -5.37
C GLU A 29 1.05 5.54 -6.89
N GLN A 30 1.73 6.60 -7.33
CA GLN A 30 1.87 6.93 -8.75
C GLN A 30 2.64 5.85 -9.51
N ALA A 31 3.73 5.33 -8.92
CA ALA A 31 4.49 4.24 -9.52
C ALA A 31 3.66 2.96 -9.64
N TRP A 32 2.89 2.62 -8.60
CA TRP A 32 1.96 1.50 -8.63
C TRP A 32 0.94 1.64 -9.76
N LYS A 33 0.23 2.78 -9.84
CA LYS A 33 -0.76 3.03 -10.89
C LYS A 33 -0.17 2.98 -12.30
N LYS A 34 1.06 3.46 -12.46
CA LYS A 34 1.70 3.55 -13.78
C LYS A 34 2.32 2.23 -14.24
N TYR A 35 2.91 1.46 -13.32
CA TYR A 35 3.76 0.32 -13.66
C TYR A 35 3.22 -1.02 -13.20
N VAL A 36 2.40 -1.07 -12.14
CA VAL A 36 1.92 -2.33 -11.54
C VAL A 36 0.49 -2.64 -11.96
N VAL A 37 -0.42 -1.66 -11.93
CA VAL A 37 -1.81 -1.87 -12.36
C VAL A 37 -1.92 -2.44 -13.79
N PRO A 38 -1.15 -1.95 -14.78
CA PRO A 38 -1.21 -2.51 -16.13
C PRO A 38 -0.77 -3.98 -16.23
N MET A 39 -0.01 -4.48 -15.25
CA MET A 39 0.41 -5.89 -15.19
C MET A 39 -0.74 -6.82 -14.75
N SER A 40 -1.87 -6.27 -14.31
CA SER A 40 -3.06 -7.00 -13.87
C SER A 40 -2.76 -8.11 -12.83
N PRO A 41 -2.13 -7.77 -11.68
CA PRO A 41 -1.93 -8.76 -10.62
C PRO A 41 -3.27 -9.34 -10.15
N ALA A 42 -3.25 -10.60 -9.71
CA ALA A 42 -4.44 -11.28 -9.18
C ALA A 42 -4.80 -10.71 -7.79
N LEU A 43 -5.56 -9.61 -7.78
CA LEU A 43 -6.05 -8.98 -6.56
C LEU A 43 -7.42 -9.55 -6.21
N PRO A 44 -7.65 -10.01 -4.97
CA PRO A 44 -8.94 -10.56 -4.60
C PRO A 44 -10.01 -9.47 -4.48
N ASP A 45 -11.28 -9.88 -4.45
CA ASP A 45 -12.39 -8.95 -4.25
C ASP A 45 -12.23 -8.15 -2.95
N GLY A 46 -12.60 -6.88 -3.02
CA GLY A 46 -12.46 -5.95 -1.89
C GLY A 46 -11.02 -5.48 -1.62
N PHE A 47 -10.06 -5.74 -2.51
CA PHE A 47 -8.68 -5.28 -2.35
C PHE A 47 -8.59 -3.74 -2.25
N ARG A 48 -7.90 -3.26 -1.22
CA ARG A 48 -7.79 -1.81 -0.92
C ARG A 48 -6.40 -1.26 -1.21
N CYS A 49 -6.38 -0.04 -1.71
CA CYS A 49 -5.17 0.73 -1.98
C CYS A 49 -5.25 2.06 -1.23
N ILE A 50 -4.41 2.25 -0.21
CA ILE A 50 -4.49 3.40 0.70
C ILE A 50 -3.17 4.16 0.66
N ARG A 51 -3.19 5.46 0.38
CA ARG A 51 -2.00 6.31 0.44
C ARG A 51 -1.81 6.89 1.84
N LEU A 52 -0.61 6.68 2.40
CA LEU A 52 -0.18 7.27 3.66
C LEU A 52 0.90 8.34 3.45
N PRO A 53 1.13 9.24 4.44
CA PRO A 53 2.23 10.19 4.39
C PRO A 53 3.58 9.47 4.29
N SER A 54 4.52 10.07 3.57
CA SER A 54 5.86 9.50 3.47
C SER A 54 6.57 9.49 4.83
N THR A 55 7.18 8.36 5.17
CA THR A 55 8.05 8.20 6.36
C THR A 55 9.40 8.90 6.20
N SER A 56 9.75 9.34 4.99
CA SER A 56 10.99 10.10 4.75
C SER A 56 10.99 11.44 5.49
N PRO A 57 12.13 11.86 6.06
CA PRO A 57 12.29 13.18 6.67
C PRO A 57 12.30 14.31 5.61
N ALA A 58 12.46 14.00 4.32
CA ALA A 58 12.67 14.96 3.23
C ALA A 58 11.49 15.91 2.95
N HIS A 59 10.40 15.83 3.72
CA HIS A 59 9.27 16.77 3.68
C HIS A 59 8.88 17.21 5.10
N ALA A 60 9.39 18.38 5.52
CA ALA A 60 9.18 19.00 6.83
C ALA A 60 7.75 19.52 7.08
N GLY A 61 6.82 19.36 6.13
CA GLY A 61 5.44 19.86 6.25
C GLY A 61 4.57 19.10 7.25
N MET A 62 5.02 17.95 7.78
CA MET A 62 4.26 17.13 8.73
C MET A 62 5.16 16.60 9.85
N SER A 63 4.73 16.84 11.10
CA SER A 63 5.44 16.34 12.28
C SER A 63 5.41 14.81 12.36
N LEU A 64 6.41 14.23 13.03
CA LEU A 64 6.48 12.78 13.28
C LEU A 64 5.19 12.25 13.92
N HIS A 65 4.65 12.97 14.91
CA HIS A 65 3.38 12.63 15.56
C HIS A 65 2.23 12.51 14.55
N ARG A 66 2.05 13.51 13.68
CA ARG A 66 0.97 13.46 12.67
C ARG A 66 1.16 12.32 11.68
N LYS A 67 2.41 11.99 11.31
CA LYS A 67 2.70 10.80 10.51
C LYS A 67 2.29 9.53 11.27
N ALA A 68 2.71 9.38 12.52
CA ALA A 68 2.36 8.22 13.34
C ALA A 68 0.84 8.05 13.48
N GLU A 69 0.10 9.14 13.70
CA GLU A 69 -1.37 9.13 13.74
C GLU A 69 -1.98 8.64 12.42
N ALA A 70 -1.52 9.16 11.28
CA ALA A 70 -2.01 8.73 9.97
C ALA A 70 -1.74 7.23 9.69
N TRP A 71 -0.62 6.71 10.20
CA TRP A 71 -0.25 5.30 10.03
C TRP A 71 -1.00 4.34 10.96
N LYS A 72 -1.79 4.83 11.94
CA LYS A 72 -2.57 3.96 12.84
C LYS A 72 -3.60 3.11 12.09
N VAL A 73 -4.08 3.55 10.93
CA VAL A 73 -5.05 2.81 10.11
C VAL A 73 -4.58 1.39 9.77
N VAL A 74 -3.26 1.17 9.62
CA VAL A 74 -2.69 -0.15 9.33
C VAL A 74 -3.06 -1.19 10.40
N ARG A 75 -3.20 -0.75 11.67
CA ARG A 75 -3.55 -1.64 12.78
C ARG A 75 -5.04 -1.97 12.82
N HIS A 76 -5.90 -1.08 12.35
CA HIS A 76 -7.35 -1.27 12.39
C HIS A 76 -7.82 -2.16 11.22
N GLU A 77 -7.22 -1.98 10.05
CA GLU A 77 -7.56 -2.75 8.85
C GLU A 77 -7.14 -4.24 8.96
N ALA A 78 -6.17 -4.56 9.82
CA ALA A 78 -5.75 -5.94 10.09
C ALA A 78 -6.71 -6.71 11.02
N VAL A 79 -7.57 -6.01 11.77
CA VAL A 79 -8.44 -6.60 12.79
C VAL A 79 -9.84 -6.91 12.25
N ASP A 80 -10.28 -6.18 11.21
CA ASP A 80 -11.60 -6.44 10.60
C ASP A 80 -11.62 -7.71 9.73
N SER A 81 -10.47 -8.27 9.36
CA SER A 81 -10.36 -9.55 8.63
C SER A 81 -10.53 -10.81 9.50
N GLU A 82 -10.65 -10.67 10.83
CA GLU A 82 -10.81 -11.80 11.77
C GLU A 82 -12.25 -11.97 12.30
N LYS A 83 -13.23 -11.20 11.80
CA LYS A 83 -14.61 -11.17 12.32
C LYS A 83 -15.69 -11.73 11.39
N GLU A 84 -15.32 -12.58 10.43
CA GLU A 84 -16.28 -13.36 9.65
C GLU A 84 -16.04 -14.85 9.91
N ASP A 85 -16.60 -15.33 11.04
CA ASP A 85 -16.91 -16.74 11.32
C ASP A 85 -18.43 -16.94 11.29
#